data_AF-A0A8T7B482-F1
#
_entry.id   AF-A0A8T7B482-F1
#
_cell.length_a   1.000
_cell.length_b   1.000
_cell.length_c   1.000
_cell.angle_alpha   90.00
_cell.angle_beta   90.00
_cell.angle_gamma   90.00
#
_symmetry.space_group_name_H-M   'P 1'
#
loop_
_entity.id
_entity.type
_entity.pdbx_description
1 polymer ?
#
loop_
_entity_poly.entity_id
_entity_poly.type
_entity_poly.pdbx_seq_one_letter_code
_entity_poly.pdbx_strand_id
1 'polypeptide(L)' 'MVISNKEELEGMRTAGRLASQVLDMIGEYVVPGVTTGDLDQRCHAYIIKTLDAIPAPL' A
#
# COMPACT_ATOMS: atom_id res chain seq x y z
N MET A 1 0.86 -6.49 17.28
CA MET A 1 0.34 -5.12 17.14
C MET A 1 -0.86 -4.99 18.08
N VAL A 2 -0.81 -4.07 19.05
CA VAL A 2 -1.86 -3.88 20.06
C VAL A 2 -2.50 -2.52 19.82
N ILE A 3 -3.83 -2.48 19.66
CA ILE A 3 -4.61 -1.25 19.50
C ILE A 3 -5.29 -0.98 20.85
N SER A 4 -4.98 0.14 21.48
CA SER A 4 -5.32 0.44 22.86
C SER A 4 -6.41 1.51 23.00
N ASN A 5 -6.71 2.24 21.93
CA ASN A 5 -7.75 3.28 21.93
C ASN A 5 -8.45 3.42 20.56
N LYS A 6 -9.50 4.25 20.51
CA LYS A 6 -10.32 4.47 19.31
C LYS A 6 -9.56 5.18 18.18
N GLU A 7 -8.66 6.09 18.52
CA GLU A 7 -7.89 6.86 17.53
C GLU A 7 -6.92 5.95 16.78
N GLU A 8 -6.21 5.09 17.50
CA GLU A 8 -5.37 4.04 16.92
C GLU A 8 -6.17 3.09 16.01
N LEU A 9 -7.40 2.75 16.39
CA LEU A 9 -8.26 1.89 15.58
C LEU A 9 -8.65 2.57 14.26
N GLU A 10 -9.00 3.85 14.27
CA GLU A 10 -9.34 4.61 13.06
C GLU A 10 -8.12 4.81 12.15
N GLY A 11 -6.95 5.07 12.73
CA GLY A 11 -5.68 5.10 12.00
C GLY A 11 -5.42 3.78 11.28
N MET A 12 -5.64 2.65 11.97
CA MET A 12 -5.44 1.33 11.38
C MET A 12 -6.47 0.95 10.31
N ARG A 13 -7.72 1.39 10.47
CA ARG A 13 -8.74 1.25 9.42
C ARG A 13 -8.36 2.03 8.16
N THR A 14 -7.80 3.22 8.33
CA THR A 14 -7.32 4.04 7.22
C THR A 14 -6.14 3.37 6.53
N ALA A 15 -5.14 2.94 7.29
CA ALA A 15 -3.97 2.23 6.76
C ALA A 15 -4.36 0.96 5.99
N GLY A 16 -5.27 0.15 6.53
CA GLY A 16 -5.77 -1.05 5.84
C GLY A 16 -6.50 -0.73 4.52
N ARG A 17 -7.28 0.35 4.49
CA ARG A 17 -7.99 0.79 3.28
C ARG A 17 -7.02 1.30 2.20
N LEU A 18 -5.96 1.99 2.59
CA LEU A 18 -4.90 2.43 1.67
C LEU A 18 -4.14 1.21 1.13
N ALA A 19 -3.77 0.26 1.99
CA ALA A 19 -3.12 -0.97 1.57
C ALA A 19 -3.95 -1.78 0.57
N SER A 20 -5.27 -1.89 0.78
CA SER A 20 -6.18 -2.55 -0.17
C SER A 20 -6.12 -1.90 -1.56
N GLN A 21 -6.11 -0.57 -1.63
CA GLN A 21 -6.05 0.15 -2.92
C GLN A 21 -4.75 -0.12 -3.69
N VAL A 22 -3.63 -0.27 -2.98
CA VAL A 22 -2.36 -0.67 -3.61
C VAL A 22 -2.47 -2.08 -4.20
N LEU A 23 -3.10 -3.01 -3.48
CA LEU A 23 -3.29 -4.38 -3.95
C LEU A 23 -4.24 -4.46 -5.16
N ASP A 24 -5.33 -3.69 -5.14
CA ASP A 24 -6.26 -3.59 -6.27
C ASP A 24 -5.57 -3.03 -7.51
N MET A 25 -4.73 -1.99 -7.33
CA MET A 25 -3.97 -1.37 -8.42
C MET A 25 -2.91 -2.31 -9.00
N ILE A 26 -2.14 -3.00 -8.16
CA ILE A 26 -1.00 -3.79 -8.65
C ILE A 26 -1.44 -5.05 -9.39
N GLY A 27 -2.64 -5.57 -9.10
CA GLY A 27 -3.16 -6.81 -9.69
C GLY A 27 -3.14 -6.83 -11.22
N GLU A 28 -3.40 -5.69 -11.87
CA GLU A 28 -3.39 -5.58 -13.33
C GLU A 28 -1.98 -5.67 -13.95
N TYR A 29 -0.93 -5.47 -13.15
CA TYR A 29 0.46 -5.43 -13.61
C TYR A 29 1.22 -6.73 -13.35
N VAL A 30 0.65 -7.67 -12.59
CA VAL A 30 1.24 -8.98 -12.32
C VAL A 30 1.05 -9.90 -13.53
N VAL A 31 1.89 -9.70 -14.54
CA VAL A 31 1.89 -10.48 -15.79
C VAL A 31 3.25 -11.11 -16.07
N PRO A 32 3.31 -12.22 -16.82
CA PRO A 32 4.58 -12.87 -17.15
C PRO A 32 5.58 -11.91 -17.82
N GLY A 33 6.83 -11.95 -17.36
CA GLY A 33 7.91 -11.11 -17.89
C GLY A 33 8.11 -9.78 -17.16
N VAL A 34 7.22 -9.38 -16.24
CA VAL A 34 7.43 -8.22 -15.36
C VAL A 34 8.31 -8.62 -14.17
N THR A 35 9.28 -7.77 -13.82
CA THR A 35 10.15 -8.03 -12.66
C THR A 35 9.48 -7.58 -11.36
N THR A 36 9.83 -8.21 -10.24
CA THR A 36 9.36 -7.77 -8.93
C THR A 36 9.86 -6.36 -8.58
N GLY A 37 10.99 -5.92 -9.13
CA GLY A 37 11.48 -4.54 -8.99
C GLY A 37 10.61 -3.52 -9.71
N ASP A 38 10.08 -3.85 -10.89
CA ASP A 38 9.14 -2.99 -11.60
C ASP A 38 7.81 -2.86 -10.85
N LEU A 39 7.34 -3.97 -10.26
CA LEU A 39 6.14 -3.98 -9.41
C LEU A 39 6.36 -3.15 -8.14
N ASP A 40 7.52 -3.27 -7.49
CA ASP A 40 7.89 -2.50 -6.31
C ASP A 40 7.91 -0.99 -6.58
N GLN A 41 8.55 -0.56 -7.68
CA GLN A 41 8.56 0.85 -8.07
C GLN A 41 7.16 1.41 -8.34
N ARG A 42 6.27 0.62 -8.92
CA ARG A 42 4.86 1.01 -9.15
C ARG A 42 4.11 1.17 -7.83
N CYS A 43 4.24 0.20 -6.92
CA CYS A 43 3.67 0.29 -5.58
C CYS A 43 4.19 1.53 -4.84
N HIS A 44 5.50 1.75 -4.82
CA HIS A 44 6.13 2.90 -4.18
C HIS A 44 5.62 4.22 -4.76
N ALA A 45 5.58 4.34 -6.10
CA ALA A 45 5.10 5.53 -6.77
C ALA A 45 3.61 5.79 -6.47
N TYR A 46 2.78 4.76 -6.45
CA TYR A 46 1.35 4.89 -6.14
C TYR A 46 1.10 5.32 -4.69
N ILE A 47 1.84 4.73 -3.74
CA ILE A 47 1.75 5.06 -2.31
C ILE A 47 2.10 6.54 -2.08
N ILE A 48 3.19 7.04 -2.68
CA ILE A 48 3.64 8.43 -2.47
C ILE A 48 2.82 9.43 -3.29
N LYS A 49 2.61 9.16 -4.59
CA LYS A 49 2.04 10.16 -5.50
C LYS A 49 0.53 10.20 -5.49
N THR A 50 -0.13 9.09 -5.16
CA THR A 50 -1.60 8.97 -5.22
C THR A 50 -2.21 8.93 -3.82
N LEU A 51 -1.64 8.13 -2.93
CA LEU A 51 -2.20 7.93 -1.59
C LEU A 51 -1.67 8.93 -0.54
N ASP A 52 -0.68 9.74 -0.90
CA ASP A 52 0.02 10.67 0.00
C ASP A 52 0.45 9.99 1.31
N ALA A 53 0.98 8.78 1.19
CA ALA A 53 1.36 7.92 2.30
C ALA A 53 2.84 7.52 2.21
N ILE A 54 3.38 7.03 3.33
CA ILE A 54 4.75 6.54 3.42
C ILE A 54 4.75 5.01 3.34
N PRO A 55 5.52 4.39 2.43
CA PRO A 55 5.65 2.95 2.38
C PRO A 55 6.34 2.42 3.64
N ALA A 56 5.67 1.55 4.40
CA ALA A 56 6.22 1.03 5.65
C ALA A 56 7.49 0.14 5.52
N PRO A 57 7.67 -0.67 4.46
CA PRO A 57 8.87 -1.51 4.30
C PRO A 57 10.15 -0.75 3.90
N LEU A 58 10.03 0.52 3.48
CA LEU A 58 11.12 1.34 2.93
C LEU A 58 11.48 2.50 3.86
#